data_AF-A0A0P7UC03-F1
#
_entry.id   AF-A0A0P7UC03-F1
#
_cell.length_a   1.000
_cell.length_b   1.000
_cell.length_c   1.000
_cell.angle_alpha   90.00
_cell.angle_beta   90.00
_cell.angle_gamma   90.00
#
_symmetry.space_group_name_H-M   'P 1'
#
loop_
_entity.id
_entity.type
_entity.pdbx_description
1 polymer ?
#
loop_
_entity_poly.entity_id
_entity_poly.type
_entity_poly.pdbx_seq_one_letter_code
_entity_poly.pdbx_strand_id
1 'polypeptide(L)' 'MGLVDGEQIDYYDSNIRRTIPRVEWMEKSMGPDYWDRQTQVSIGEEQNFKNNIEVAKKRFNQTGG' A
#
# COMPACT_ATOMS: atom_id res chain seq x y z
N MET A 1 1.72 4.52 0.33
CA MET A 1 2.89 5.30 0.79
C MET A 1 2.47 6.07 2.03
N GLY A 2 3.27 6.01 3.08
CA GLY A 2 3.10 6.76 4.32
C GLY A 2 3.90 8.07 4.30
N LEU A 3 3.34 9.10 4.94
CA LEU A 3 4.00 10.39 5.16
C LEU A 3 4.03 10.70 6.66
N VAL A 4 5.17 11.17 7.16
CA VAL A 4 5.34 11.75 8.50
C VAL A 4 6.03 13.09 8.34
N ASP A 5 5.42 14.17 8.83
CA ASP A 5 5.93 15.54 8.69
C ASP A 5 6.27 15.95 7.23
N GLY A 6 5.53 15.39 6.27
CA GLY A 6 5.73 15.62 4.83
C GLY A 6 6.86 14.79 4.20
N GLU A 7 7.60 14.00 4.99
CA GLU A 7 8.60 13.06 4.50
C GLU A 7 7.97 11.68 4.22
N GLN A 8 8.35 11.07 3.10
CA GLN A 8 7.93 9.72 2.76
C GLN A 8 8.69 8.68 3.57
N ILE A 9 7.95 7.90 4.37
CA ILE A 9 8.54 6.92 5.28
C ILE A 9 8.56 5.49 4.74
N ASP A 10 7.66 5.15 3.82
CA ASP A 10 7.57 3.83 3.21
C ASP A 10 7.10 3.87 1.75
N TYR A 11 7.20 2.72 1.10
CA TYR A 11 6.70 2.53 -0.25
C TYR A 11 6.18 1.10 -0.46
N TYR A 12 5.06 0.99 -1.18
CA TYR A 12 4.48 -0.24 -1.67
C TYR A 12 3.91 0.02 -3.07
N ASP A 13 4.08 -0.94 -3.98
CA ASP A 13 3.31 -1.02 -5.23
C ASP A 13 3.00 -2.49 -5.57
N SER A 14 2.12 -2.70 -6.56
CA SER A 14 1.68 -4.03 -6.99
C SER A 14 2.73 -4.83 -7.75
N ASN A 15 3.88 -4.23 -8.11
CA ASN A 15 4.98 -4.92 -8.78
C ASN A 15 5.94 -5.51 -7.75
N ILE A 16 6.33 -4.71 -6.75
CA ILE A 16 7.22 -5.10 -5.65
C ILE A 16 6.46 -6.00 -4.66
N ARG A 17 5.18 -5.69 -4.40
CA ARG A 17 4.31 -6.39 -3.44
C ARG A 17 4.93 -6.59 -2.06
N ARG A 18 5.74 -5.61 -1.65
CA ARG A 18 6.39 -5.54 -0.33
C ARG A 18 6.43 -4.09 0.12
N THR A 19 6.20 -3.86 1.41
CA THR A 19 6.41 -2.53 2.00
C THR A 19 7.89 -2.34 2.32
N ILE A 20 8.49 -1.30 1.76
CA ILE A 20 9.92 -0.99 1.89
C ILE A 20 10.08 0.36 2.61
N PRO A 21 10.92 0.44 3.66
CA PRO A 21 11.24 1.72 4.30
C PRO A 21 11.91 2.68 3.31
N ARG A 22 11.61 3.97 3.45
CA ARG A 22 12.24 5.05 2.66
C ARG A 22 13.13 5.96 3.49
N VAL A 23 13.11 5.80 4.82
CA VAL A 23 13.93 6.58 5.77
C VAL A 23 14.65 5.66 6.74
N GLU A 24 15.93 5.95 7.01
CA GLU A 24 16.79 5.09 7.82
C GLU A 24 16.31 4.94 9.26
N TRP A 25 15.74 6.00 9.85
CA TRP A 25 15.32 5.97 11.24
C TRP A 25 14.17 4.97 11.45
N MET A 26 13.28 4.82 10.48
CA MET A 26 12.17 3.87 10.58
C MET A 26 12.65 2.44 10.34
N GLU A 27 13.55 2.23 9.39
CA GLU A 27 14.18 0.93 9.15
C GLU A 27 14.92 0.42 10.40
N LYS A 28 15.71 1.28 11.05
CA LYS A 28 16.50 0.91 12.24
C LYS A 28 15.64 0.71 13.49
N SER A 29 14.49 1.37 13.58
CA SER A 29 13.61 1.32 14.76
C SER A 29 12.59 0.18 14.71
N MET A 30 12.24 -0.31 13.52
CA MET A 30 11.19 -1.32 13.32
C MET A 30 11.77 -2.68 12.99
N GLY A 31 11.30 -3.73 13.69
CA GLY A 31 11.70 -5.10 13.42
C GLY A 31 11.10 -5.69 12.13
N PRO A 32 11.60 -6.85 11.66
CA PRO A 32 11.09 -7.52 10.45
C PRO A 32 9.59 -7.81 10.51
N ASP A 33 9.07 -8.23 11.67
CA ASP A 33 7.65 -8.53 11.87
C ASP A 33 6.73 -7.33 11.59
N TYR A 34 7.20 -6.11 11.87
CA TYR A 34 6.46 -4.90 11.55
C TYR A 34 6.29 -4.75 10.04
N TRP A 35 7.36 -4.91 9.27
CA TRP A 35 7.37 -4.77 7.82
C TRP A 35 6.61 -5.89 7.11
N ASP A 36 6.66 -7.10 7.65
CA ASP A 36 5.86 -8.22 7.16
C ASP A 36 4.37 -7.96 7.38
N ARG A 37 3.99 -7.45 8.56
CA ARG A 37 2.61 -7.04 8.83
C ARG A 37 2.15 -5.91 7.90
N GLN A 38 2.97 -4.86 7.70
CA GLN A 38 2.63 -3.77 6.76
C GLN A 38 2.48 -4.28 5.33
N THR A 39 3.31 -5.24 4.93
CA THR A 39 3.20 -5.90 3.63
C THR A 39 1.87 -6.65 3.48
N GLN A 40 1.46 -7.43 4.48
CA GLN A 40 0.17 -8.13 4.43
C GLN A 40 -1.03 -7.17 4.37
N VAL A 41 -0.98 -6.07 5.13
CA VAL A 41 -2.01 -5.02 5.07
C VAL A 41 -2.09 -4.43 3.67
N SER A 42 -0.95 -4.03 3.09
CA SER A 42 -0.89 -3.43 1.75
C SER A 42 -1.38 -4.39 0.66
N ILE A 43 -1.10 -5.69 0.79
CA ILE A 43 -1.63 -6.72 -0.12
C ILE A 43 -3.16 -6.83 0.00
N GLY A 44 -3.70 -6.77 1.22
CA GLY A 44 -5.14 -6.77 1.45
C GLY A 44 -5.82 -5.53 0.84
N GLU A 45 -5.22 -4.36 1.03
CA GLU A 45 -5.68 -3.12 0.41
C GLU A 45 -5.64 -3.17 -1.12
N GLU A 46 -4.59 -3.71 -1.72
CA GLU A 46 -4.48 -3.90 -3.17
C GLU A 46 -5.68 -4.70 -3.73
N GLN A 47 -6.06 -5.80 -3.06
CA GLN A 47 -7.21 -6.61 -3.47
C GLN A 47 -8.54 -5.86 -3.29
N ASN A 48 -8.69 -5.14 -2.18
CA ASN A 48 -9.89 -4.34 -1.93
C ASN A 48 -10.06 -3.24 -2.98
N PHE A 49 -8.99 -2.51 -3.33
CA PHE A 49 -9.05 -1.46 -4.34
C PHE A 49 -9.35 -2.02 -5.74
N LYS A 50 -8.77 -3.17 -6.12
CA LYS A 50 -9.11 -3.86 -7.37
C LYS A 50 -10.61 -4.16 -7.47
N ASN A 51 -11.20 -4.72 -6.41
CA ASN A 51 -12.64 -4.97 -6.35
C ASN A 51 -13.46 -3.67 -6.36
N ASN A 52 -13.04 -2.67 -5.61
CA ASN A 52 -13.76 -1.40 -5.50
C ASN A 52 -13.81 -0.63 -6.82
N ILE A 53 -12.78 -0.74 -7.67
CA ILE A 53 -12.81 -0.17 -9.03
C ILE A 53 -13.94 -0.80 -9.86
N GLU A 54 -14.10 -2.12 -9.82
CA GLU A 54 -15.17 -2.81 -10.54
C GLU A 54 -16.57 -2.47 -9.99
N VAL A 55 -16.69 -2.31 -8.67
CA VAL A 55 -17.92 -1.82 -8.03
C VAL A 55 -18.23 -0.38 -8.46
N ALA A 56 -17.23 0.50 -8.50
CA ALA A 56 -17.40 1.89 -8.91
C ALA A 56 -17.84 1.99 -10.38
N LYS A 57 -17.18 1.27 -11.29
CA LYS A 57 -17.56 1.19 -12.72
C LYS A 57 -19.04 0.85 -12.89
N LYS A 58 -19.52 -0.19 -12.17
CA LYS A 58 -20.93 -0.60 -12.19
C LYS A 58 -21.87 0.51 -11.71
N ARG A 59 -21.53 1.21 -10.62
CA ARG A 59 -22.38 2.28 -10.06
C ARG A 59 -22.49 3.51 -10.97
N PHE A 60 -21.45 3.78 -11.74
CA PHE A 60 -21.41 4.91 -12.69
C PHE A 60 -21.76 4.51 -14.13
N ASN A 61 -22.24 3.28 -14.36
CA ASN A 61 -22.52 2.74 -15.70
C ASN A 61 -21.32 2.86 -16.67
N GLN A 62 -20.09 2.73 -16.16
CA GLN A 62 -18.86 2.73 -16.94
C GLN A 62 -18.44 1.31 -17.29
N THR A 63 -17.98 1.09 -18.52
CA THR A 63 -17.51 -0.21 -19.02
C THR A 63 -15.98 -0.28 -19.18
N GLY A 64 -15.27 0.84 -19.03
CA GLY A 64 -13.83 0.94 -19.22
C GLY A 64 -13.26 2.32 -18.89
N GLY A 65 -11.94 2.44 -19.02
CA GLY A 65 -11.12 3.63 -18.77
C GLY A 65 -9.65 3.28 -18.95
#